data_AF-A0A8S1J4M3-F1
#
_entry.id   AF-A0A8S1J4M3-F1
#
_cell.length_a   1.000
_cell.length_b   1.000
_cell.length_c   1.000
_cell.angle_alpha   90.00
_cell.angle_beta   90.00
_cell.angle_gamma   90.00
#
_symmetry.space_group_name_H-M   'P 1'
#
loop_
_entity.id
_entity.type
_entity.pdbx_description
1 polymer ?
#
loop_
_entity_poly.entity_id
_entity_poly.type
_entity_poly.pdbx_seq_one_letter_code
_entity_poly.pdbx_strand_id
1 'polypeptide(L)'
;MLWVWADSGPTAFIDSAVRGPRIPSFLEEHTDEYVPLFPVMARDLMYGHNLLVENVMDPSHVPFAHHGVQGSRDAARPLRITRLNTEDGQDPSLLKFDIQTLGVPAGSGKRKGPPRKRNLEFIFPSAVDYHSMPPGEAGGLPTFLSTFYCTPTSVGKCRILSQFMIRRDTKPGGNMLRRLAKLLNKVKPPKWLLHMGSNKVLDGDMILLHNQGHTMERLRNVRGKLKHQDMFYLAAGADGAVVDLLEWYHDPARGGGGPRGPGGELLSDGPEETREEVILDRYEQHTKHCHACSGALRVVESLKPVAQWATVTLAATFLSLALRAESGVAVLSKGWPLVLCTVICVVAIKLLTEIQRRLRFVPYEHHSS
;
A
#
# COMPACT_ATOMS: atom_id res chain seq x y z
N MET A 1 7.13 -15.54 -2.20
CA MET A 1 7.70 -14.37 -1.52
C MET A 1 9.16 -14.31 -1.97
N LEU A 2 9.61 -13.20 -2.55
CA LEU A 2 11.02 -13.06 -2.94
C LEU A 2 11.72 -12.35 -1.79
N TRP A 3 12.55 -13.08 -1.04
CA TRP A 3 13.49 -12.49 -0.11
C TRP A 3 14.70 -12.02 -0.92
N VAL A 4 15.10 -10.75 -0.78
CA VAL A 4 16.27 -10.24 -1.50
C VAL A 4 17.49 -10.45 -0.64
N TRP A 5 18.52 -11.04 -1.23
CA TRP A 5 19.81 -11.19 -0.61
C TRP A 5 20.67 -10.00 -1.01
N ALA A 6 21.28 -9.33 -0.03
CA ALA A 6 22.02 -8.10 -0.30
C ALA A 6 23.45 -8.34 -0.82
N ASP A 7 23.97 -9.55 -0.65
CA ASP A 7 25.28 -9.93 -1.17
C ASP A 7 25.18 -10.28 -2.66
N SER A 8 26.16 -9.84 -3.45
CA SER A 8 26.35 -10.23 -4.86
C SER A 8 27.47 -11.26 -5.03
N GLY A 9 27.94 -11.87 -3.93
CA GLY A 9 29.00 -12.86 -3.92
C GLY A 9 28.66 -14.14 -4.68
N PRO A 10 29.66 -14.97 -5.03
CA PRO A 10 29.47 -16.19 -5.82
C PRO A 10 28.50 -17.21 -5.19
N THR A 11 28.35 -17.19 -3.86
CA THR A 11 27.46 -18.07 -3.10
C THR A 11 26.12 -17.43 -2.75
N ALA A 12 25.94 -16.13 -3.02
CA ALA A 12 24.76 -15.35 -2.59
C ALA A 12 23.43 -16.00 -2.97
N PHE A 13 23.34 -16.57 -4.18
CA PHE A 13 22.16 -17.28 -4.63
C PHE A 13 21.89 -18.55 -3.81
N ILE A 14 22.93 -19.33 -3.50
CA ILE A 14 22.83 -20.55 -2.69
C ILE A 14 22.45 -20.19 -1.26
N ASP A 15 23.12 -19.19 -0.67
CA ASP A 15 22.87 -18.71 0.69
C ASP A 15 21.44 -18.16 0.84
N SER A 16 20.94 -17.49 -0.20
CA SER A 16 19.55 -17.06 -0.26
C SER A 16 18.57 -18.22 -0.40
N ALA A 17 18.88 -19.24 -1.20
CA ALA A 17 17.97 -20.35 -1.49
C ALA A 17 17.76 -21.28 -0.28
N VAL A 18 18.74 -21.37 0.62
CA VAL A 18 18.64 -22.17 1.85
C VAL A 18 17.93 -21.45 3.00
N ARG A 19 17.63 -20.16 2.85
CA ARG A 19 16.89 -19.38 3.86
C ARG A 19 15.43 -19.24 3.45
N GLY A 20 14.54 -19.55 4.38
CA GLY A 20 13.11 -19.32 4.21
C GLY A 20 12.79 -17.83 4.11
N PRO A 21 11.60 -17.48 3.58
CA PRO A 21 11.10 -16.12 3.73
C PRO A 21 11.05 -15.76 5.21
N ARG A 22 11.61 -14.60 5.57
CA ARG A 22 11.53 -14.09 6.94
C ARG A 22 10.06 -13.95 7.33
N ILE A 23 9.73 -14.42 8.51
CA ILE A 23 8.46 -14.16 9.18
C ILE A 23 8.78 -13.18 10.32
N PRO A 24 7.92 -12.21 10.65
CA PRO A 24 8.11 -11.39 11.83
C PRO A 24 8.31 -12.30 13.05
N SER A 25 9.33 -12.03 13.86
CA SER A 25 9.72 -12.90 14.99
C SER A 25 8.54 -13.25 15.91
N PHE A 26 7.66 -12.28 16.18
CA PHE A 26 6.45 -12.50 16.97
C PHE A 26 5.45 -13.49 16.36
N LEU A 27 5.47 -13.69 15.04
CA LEU A 27 4.58 -14.65 14.35
C LEU A 27 5.19 -16.04 14.25
N GLU A 28 6.52 -16.18 14.26
CA GLU A 28 7.18 -17.49 14.12
C GLU A 28 6.70 -18.50 15.17
N GLU A 29 6.56 -18.05 16.42
CA GLU A 29 6.14 -18.90 17.54
C GLU A 29 4.65 -18.75 17.91
N HIS A 30 3.99 -17.67 17.46
CA HIS A 30 2.63 -17.33 17.91
C HIS A 30 1.63 -17.10 16.77
N THR A 31 1.84 -17.70 15.59
CA THR A 31 0.95 -17.50 14.42
C THR A 31 -0.54 -17.69 14.76
N ASP A 32 -0.87 -18.68 15.60
CA ASP A 32 -2.25 -18.99 15.98
C ASP A 32 -2.91 -17.91 16.85
N GLU A 33 -2.14 -17.05 17.50
CA GLU A 33 -2.64 -15.96 18.34
C GLU A 33 -3.07 -14.74 17.53
N TYR A 34 -2.79 -14.70 16.23
CA TYR A 34 -3.08 -13.57 15.37
C TYR A 34 -4.09 -13.92 14.28
N VAL A 35 -4.76 -12.89 13.78
CA VAL A 35 -5.59 -12.97 12.57
C VAL A 35 -5.25 -11.82 11.62
N PRO A 36 -5.31 -12.05 10.29
CA PRO A 36 -5.14 -10.98 9.32
C PRO A 36 -6.23 -9.92 9.46
N LEU A 37 -5.83 -8.65 9.58
CA LEU A 37 -6.75 -7.52 9.58
C LEU A 37 -7.20 -7.15 8.17
N PHE A 38 -6.29 -7.30 7.20
CA PHE A 38 -6.53 -7.10 5.77
C PHE A 38 -5.91 -8.26 4.98
N PRO A 39 -6.42 -8.55 3.76
CA PRO A 39 -5.72 -9.45 2.85
C PRO A 39 -4.30 -8.95 2.56
N VAL A 40 -3.38 -9.89 2.36
CA VAL A 40 -2.01 -9.57 1.95
C VAL A 40 -2.05 -8.83 0.61
N MET A 41 -1.40 -7.68 0.57
CA MET A 41 -1.25 -6.88 -0.64
C MET A 41 0.17 -7.07 -1.18
N ALA A 42 0.29 -7.32 -2.47
CA ALA A 42 1.57 -7.34 -3.17
C ALA A 42 1.43 -6.47 -4.42
N ARG A 43 2.32 -5.49 -4.62
CA ARG A 43 2.27 -4.59 -5.78
C ARG A 43 3.66 -4.16 -6.21
N ASP A 44 3.90 -4.18 -7.51
CA ASP A 44 5.09 -3.58 -8.11
C ASP A 44 4.93 -2.06 -8.20
N LEU A 45 5.92 -1.35 -7.72
CA LEU A 45 5.95 0.10 -7.63
C LEU A 45 7.02 0.64 -8.57
N MET A 46 6.74 1.79 -9.17
CA MET A 46 7.58 2.48 -10.15
C MET A 46 8.56 3.44 -9.48
N TYR A 47 9.16 3.04 -8.36
CA TYR A 47 10.24 3.79 -7.72
C TYR A 47 11.20 2.84 -7.00
N GLY A 48 12.40 3.34 -6.70
CA GLY A 48 13.50 2.58 -6.16
C GLY A 48 13.26 2.07 -4.73
N HIS A 49 14.11 1.11 -4.34
CA HIS A 49 14.07 0.48 -3.02
C HIS A 49 14.30 1.46 -1.87
N ASN A 50 15.26 2.39 -2.04
CA ASN A 50 15.56 3.45 -1.08
C ASN A 50 14.31 4.29 -0.76
N LEU A 51 13.61 4.78 -1.78
CA LEU A 51 12.42 5.62 -1.60
C LEU A 51 11.29 4.85 -0.92
N LEU A 52 11.13 3.56 -1.26
CA LEU A 52 10.12 2.73 -0.59
C LEU A 52 10.45 2.53 0.89
N VAL A 53 11.67 2.14 1.23
CA VAL A 53 12.06 1.91 2.62
C VAL A 53 11.98 3.21 3.43
N GLU A 54 12.46 4.32 2.89
CA GLU A 54 12.35 5.64 3.50
C GLU A 54 10.89 5.99 3.80
N ASN A 55 9.99 5.88 2.80
CA ASN A 55 8.57 6.18 2.97
C ASN A 55 7.89 5.26 4.00
N VAL A 56 8.22 3.96 3.98
CA VAL A 56 7.66 3.00 4.94
C VAL A 56 8.20 3.24 6.35
N MET A 57 9.44 3.72 6.49
CA MET A 57 10.05 4.03 7.80
C MET A 57 9.62 5.38 8.39
N ASP A 58 9.06 6.27 7.58
CA ASP A 58 8.50 7.54 8.05
C ASP A 58 6.96 7.46 8.18
N PRO A 59 6.39 7.19 9.38
CA PRO A 59 4.94 7.24 9.56
C PRO A 59 4.35 8.68 9.56
N SER A 60 5.19 9.72 9.52
CA SER A 60 4.75 11.12 9.59
C SER A 60 4.04 11.58 8.32
N HIS A 61 4.33 10.98 7.15
CA HIS A 61 3.66 11.30 5.89
C HIS A 61 2.17 10.90 5.90
N VAL A 62 1.77 9.89 6.68
CA VAL A 62 0.44 9.26 6.58
C VAL A 62 -0.73 10.24 6.72
N PRO A 63 -0.77 11.15 7.71
CA PRO A 63 -1.83 12.16 7.81
C PRO A 63 -1.92 13.11 6.61
N PHE A 64 -0.82 13.31 5.88
CA PHE A 64 -0.68 14.31 4.83
C PHE A 64 -0.88 13.72 3.43
N ALA A 65 -0.11 12.70 3.07
CA ALA A 65 -0.16 12.06 1.75
C ALA A 65 -1.44 11.22 1.58
N HIS A 66 -1.91 10.58 2.66
CA HIS A 66 -3.08 9.69 2.64
C HIS A 66 -4.36 10.37 3.15
N HIS A 67 -4.44 11.71 3.08
CA HIS A 67 -5.61 12.47 3.54
C HIS A 67 -6.90 12.01 2.86
N GLY A 68 -7.92 11.67 3.64
CA GLY A 68 -9.22 11.21 3.13
C GLY A 68 -9.22 9.75 2.62
N VAL A 69 -8.09 9.04 2.77
CA VAL A 69 -7.94 7.62 2.42
C VAL A 69 -7.61 6.78 3.66
N GLN A 70 -6.37 6.88 4.14
CA GLN A 70 -5.88 6.15 5.33
C GLN A 70 -5.56 7.10 6.49
N GLY A 71 -5.35 8.40 6.21
CA GLY A 71 -4.99 9.43 7.17
C GLY A 71 -5.92 10.64 7.13
N SER A 72 -5.74 11.53 8.10
CA SER A 72 -6.35 12.86 8.11
C SER A 72 -5.36 13.90 8.63
N ARG A 73 -5.25 15.05 7.96
CA ARG A 73 -4.37 16.16 8.35
C ARG A 73 -4.75 16.71 9.73
N ASP A 74 -6.04 16.66 10.09
CA ASP A 74 -6.54 17.05 11.41
C ASP A 74 -6.04 16.13 12.54
N ALA A 75 -5.69 14.89 12.18
CA ALA A 75 -5.12 13.91 13.09
C ALA A 75 -3.58 13.99 13.15
N ALA A 76 -2.93 14.86 12.37
CA ALA A 76 -1.48 15.03 12.37
C ALA A 76 -0.99 15.57 13.71
N ARG A 77 0.04 14.91 14.25
CA ARG A 77 0.66 15.20 15.54
C ARG A 77 2.17 15.11 15.44
N PRO A 78 2.90 15.87 16.28
CA PRO A 78 4.35 15.70 16.39
C PRO A 78 4.70 14.26 16.75
N LEU A 79 5.68 13.72 16.05
CA LEU A 79 6.29 12.43 16.33
C LEU A 79 7.70 12.65 16.85
N ARG A 80 8.13 11.76 17.76
CA ARG A 80 9.52 11.59 18.12
C ARG A 80 9.91 10.16 17.81
N ILE A 81 10.85 9.99 16.88
CA ILE A 81 11.42 8.71 16.51
C ILE A 81 12.84 8.70 17.07
N THR A 82 13.18 7.67 17.83
CA THR A 82 14.48 7.57 18.48
C THR A 82 15.03 6.17 18.30
N ARG A 83 16.26 6.08 17.82
CA ARG A 83 16.98 4.82 17.69
C ARG A 83 17.12 4.18 19.07
N LEU A 84 16.77 2.91 19.14
CA LEU A 84 17.02 2.10 20.33
C LEU A 84 18.48 1.67 20.27
N ASN A 85 19.24 1.99 21.32
CA ASN A 85 20.65 1.60 21.42
C ASN A 85 20.76 0.09 21.26
N THR A 86 21.41 -0.32 20.18
CA THR A 86 21.85 -1.68 19.95
C THR A 86 23.22 -1.77 20.62
N GLU A 87 23.37 -2.57 21.66
CA GLU A 87 24.67 -2.82 22.30
C GLU A 87 25.75 -3.19 21.25
N ASP A 88 27.02 -2.89 21.55
CA ASP A 88 28.16 -3.24 20.68
C ASP A 88 28.14 -4.75 20.37
N GLY A 89 28.06 -5.11 19.08
CA GLY A 89 28.04 -6.51 18.61
C GLY A 89 26.74 -7.00 17.97
N GLN A 90 25.71 -6.15 17.80
CA GLN A 90 24.47 -6.53 17.11
C GLN A 90 24.60 -6.56 15.58
N ASP A 91 23.73 -7.35 14.95
CA ASP A 91 23.64 -7.57 13.50
C ASP A 91 23.62 -6.23 12.74
N PRO A 92 24.62 -5.95 11.88
CA PRO A 92 24.70 -4.70 11.13
C PRO A 92 23.55 -4.53 10.14
N SER A 93 22.72 -5.55 9.89
CA SER A 93 21.54 -5.47 9.03
C SER A 93 20.27 -4.94 9.73
N LEU A 94 20.33 -4.67 11.05
CA LEU A 94 19.15 -4.35 11.86
C LEU A 94 19.19 -2.92 12.44
N LEU A 95 18.13 -2.16 12.20
CA LEU A 95 17.86 -0.88 12.87
C LEU A 95 16.56 -0.99 13.68
N LYS A 96 16.56 -0.49 14.92
CA LYS A 96 15.39 -0.50 15.80
C LYS A 96 15.09 0.89 16.33
N PHE A 97 13.81 1.24 16.42
CA PHE A 97 13.34 2.55 16.83
C PHE A 97 12.11 2.47 17.73
N ASP A 98 12.03 3.42 18.67
CA ASP A 98 10.79 3.77 19.36
C ASP A 98 10.16 4.98 18.69
N ILE A 99 8.88 4.86 18.36
CA ILE A 99 8.07 5.91 17.75
C ILE A 99 7.05 6.36 18.77
N GLN A 100 7.22 7.58 19.26
CA GLN A 100 6.32 8.21 20.20
C GLN A 100 5.49 9.27 19.50
N THR A 101 4.18 9.04 19.40
CA THR A 101 3.23 10.10 19.06
C THR A 101 3.04 10.99 20.27
N LEU A 102 3.44 12.26 20.15
CA LEU A 102 3.32 13.21 21.23
C LEU A 102 1.85 13.64 21.44
N GLY A 103 1.49 13.90 22.69
CA GLY A 103 0.21 14.47 23.04
C GLY A 103 0.06 15.87 22.48
N VAL A 104 -1.18 16.28 22.18
CA VAL A 104 -1.45 17.67 21.78
C VAL A 104 -1.86 18.46 23.03
N PRO A 105 -1.28 19.65 23.29
CA PRO A 105 -1.64 20.48 24.44
C PRO A 105 -3.14 20.79 24.51
N ALA A 106 -3.66 20.99 25.72
CA ALA A 106 -5.04 21.44 25.90
C ALA A 106 -5.23 22.84 25.28
N GLY A 107 -6.28 23.02 24.46
CA GLY A 107 -6.61 24.30 23.82
C GLY A 107 -6.18 24.45 22.36
N SER A 108 -5.52 23.46 21.76
CA SER A 108 -4.97 23.56 20.40
C SER A 108 -5.96 23.40 19.24
N GLY A 109 -7.27 23.28 19.50
CA GLY A 109 -8.30 22.99 18.48
C GLY A 109 -8.23 21.60 17.81
N LYS A 110 -7.15 20.83 18.00
CA LYS A 110 -6.98 19.48 17.44
C LYS A 110 -7.61 18.40 18.31
N ARG A 111 -8.03 17.29 17.70
CA ARG A 111 -8.66 16.16 18.38
C ARG A 111 -7.74 15.61 19.49
N LYS A 112 -8.17 15.70 20.75
CA LYS A 112 -7.48 15.13 21.92
C LYS A 112 -7.29 13.62 21.75
N GLY A 113 -6.19 13.09 22.26
CA GLY A 113 -5.97 11.64 22.36
C GLY A 113 -4.65 11.35 23.04
N PRO A 114 -4.53 10.20 23.72
CA PRO A 114 -3.34 9.87 24.49
C PRO A 114 -2.10 9.74 23.59
N PRO A 115 -0.90 9.92 24.14
CA PRO A 115 0.32 9.54 23.45
C PRO A 115 0.26 8.05 23.11
N ARG A 116 0.90 7.67 22.00
CA ARG A 116 0.98 6.29 21.54
C ARG A 116 2.44 5.94 21.32
N LYS A 117 2.81 4.73 21.70
CA LYS A 117 4.12 4.16 21.40
C LYS A 117 3.98 3.03 20.40
N ARG A 118 4.92 2.98 19.47
CA ARG A 118 5.09 1.91 18.50
C ARG A 118 6.56 1.65 18.34
N ASN A 119 6.89 0.42 18.01
CA ASN A 119 8.24 0.05 17.67
C ASN A 119 8.33 -0.13 16.16
N LEU A 120 9.48 0.23 15.62
CA LEU A 120 9.83 0.02 14.22
C LEU A 120 11.15 -0.74 14.17
N GLU A 121 11.20 -1.77 13.34
CA GLU A 121 12.42 -2.49 13.02
C GLU A 121 12.61 -2.47 11.50
N PHE A 122 13.77 -2.02 11.04
CA PHE A 122 14.21 -2.23 9.66
C PHE A 122 15.27 -3.30 9.64
N ILE A 123 15.06 -4.32 8.81
CA ILE A 123 15.94 -5.44 8.62
C ILE A 123 16.30 -5.48 7.15
N PHE A 124 17.53 -5.11 6.89
CA PHE A 124 18.06 -5.04 5.55
C PHE A 124 18.11 -6.44 4.90
N PRO A 125 17.84 -6.53 3.58
CA PRO A 125 17.53 -5.42 2.69
C PRO A 125 16.06 -5.03 2.64
N SER A 126 15.13 -5.86 3.09
CA SER A 126 13.75 -5.75 2.60
C SER A 126 12.67 -5.63 3.66
N ALA A 127 12.89 -5.89 4.94
CA ALA A 127 11.78 -5.95 5.88
C ALA A 127 11.68 -4.70 6.76
N VAL A 128 10.50 -4.09 6.82
CA VAL A 128 10.14 -3.10 7.84
C VAL A 128 8.97 -3.63 8.65
N ASP A 129 9.20 -3.84 9.95
CA ASP A 129 8.21 -4.33 10.90
C ASP A 129 7.80 -3.21 11.85
N TYR A 130 6.49 -3.03 12.00
CA TYR A 130 5.91 -2.23 13.07
C TYR A 130 5.18 -3.13 14.04
N HIS A 131 5.33 -2.84 15.32
CA HIS A 131 4.54 -3.49 16.35
C HIS A 131 4.07 -2.51 17.44
N SER A 132 2.94 -2.83 18.06
CA SER A 132 2.36 -2.04 19.15
C SER A 132 2.11 -2.92 20.36
N MET A 133 2.86 -2.67 21.42
CA MET A 133 2.73 -3.39 22.70
C MET A 133 1.41 -3.03 23.40
N PRO A 134 0.80 -3.97 24.15
CA PRO A 134 -0.36 -3.67 24.97
C PRO A 134 -0.01 -2.60 26.03
N PRO A 135 -0.93 -1.68 26.37
CA PRO A 135 -0.70 -0.71 27.43
C PRO A 135 -0.40 -1.40 28.77
N GLY A 136 0.73 -1.06 29.40
CA GLY A 136 1.11 -1.60 30.72
C GLY A 136 1.78 -2.97 30.71
N GLU A 137 1.93 -3.61 29.54
CA GLU A 137 2.59 -4.92 29.41
C GLU A 137 3.90 -4.78 28.61
N ALA A 138 4.98 -4.37 29.29
CA ALA A 138 6.32 -4.47 28.71
C ALA A 138 6.74 -5.94 28.67
N GLY A 139 6.89 -6.52 27.48
CA GLY A 139 7.30 -7.92 27.26
C GLY A 139 6.20 -8.91 26.88
N GLY A 140 4.93 -8.46 26.76
CA GLY A 140 3.84 -9.29 26.23
C GLY A 140 3.84 -9.38 24.69
N LEU A 141 2.90 -10.13 24.12
CA LEU A 141 2.75 -10.20 22.66
C LEU A 141 2.15 -8.90 22.10
N PRO A 142 2.64 -8.38 20.96
CA PRO A 142 2.06 -7.18 20.34
C PRO A 142 0.57 -7.31 20.04
N THR A 143 -0.18 -6.24 20.26
CA THR A 143 -1.61 -6.19 19.89
C THR A 143 -1.82 -6.09 18.38
N PHE A 144 -0.88 -5.44 17.70
CA PHE A 144 -0.89 -5.19 16.27
C PHE A 144 0.51 -5.36 15.71
N LEU A 145 0.59 -6.02 14.57
CA LEU A 145 1.80 -6.22 13.77
C LEU A 145 1.50 -5.75 12.34
N SER A 146 2.42 -4.98 11.76
CA SER A 146 2.41 -4.75 10.32
C SER A 146 3.79 -4.89 9.75
N THR A 147 3.88 -5.68 8.69
CA THR A 147 5.15 -6.02 8.04
C THR A 147 5.08 -5.63 6.59
N PHE A 148 6.13 -4.96 6.14
CA PHE A 148 6.32 -4.53 4.77
C PHE A 148 7.60 -5.15 4.24
N TYR A 149 7.50 -5.94 3.17
CA TYR A 149 8.65 -6.40 2.41
C TYR A 149 8.83 -5.49 1.20
N CYS A 150 9.96 -4.79 1.16
CA CYS A 150 10.43 -3.88 0.14
C CYS A 150 11.48 -4.62 -0.72
N THR A 151 11.01 -5.27 -1.77
CA THR A 151 11.79 -6.18 -2.60
C THR A 151 12.12 -5.49 -3.93
N PRO A 152 13.35 -5.00 -4.18
CA PRO A 152 13.71 -4.49 -5.50
C PRO A 152 13.47 -5.54 -6.58
N THR A 153 12.88 -5.14 -7.71
CA THR A 153 12.58 -6.04 -8.84
C THR A 153 13.40 -5.72 -10.07
N SER A 154 13.77 -4.46 -10.25
CA SER A 154 14.67 -3.94 -11.27
C SER A 154 15.06 -2.50 -10.93
N VAL A 155 15.94 -1.89 -11.71
CA VAL A 155 16.26 -0.46 -11.57
C VAL A 155 14.98 0.38 -11.63
N GLY A 156 14.79 1.24 -10.64
CA GLY A 156 13.63 2.11 -10.48
C GLY A 156 12.32 1.41 -10.13
N LYS A 157 12.35 0.12 -9.78
CA LYS A 157 11.14 -0.63 -9.42
C LYS A 157 11.33 -1.47 -8.17
N CYS A 158 10.35 -1.39 -7.28
CA CYS A 158 10.33 -2.14 -6.05
C CYS A 158 8.96 -2.76 -5.82
N ARG A 159 8.93 -4.02 -5.38
CA ARG A 159 7.71 -4.69 -4.96
C ARG A 159 7.50 -4.45 -3.48
N ILE A 160 6.31 -3.96 -3.12
CA ILE A 160 5.84 -3.99 -1.74
C ILE A 160 5.00 -5.25 -1.51
N LEU A 161 5.25 -5.97 -0.42
CA LEU A 161 4.31 -6.92 0.17
C LEU A 161 3.95 -6.44 1.57
N SER A 162 2.68 -6.16 1.84
CA SER A 162 2.22 -5.71 3.15
C SER A 162 1.29 -6.71 3.80
N GLN A 163 1.54 -7.02 5.07
CA GLN A 163 0.69 -7.85 5.91
C GLN A 163 0.36 -7.13 7.21
N PHE A 164 -0.91 -7.18 7.61
CA PHE A 164 -1.41 -6.57 8.83
C PHE A 164 -2.08 -7.64 9.68
N MET A 165 -1.58 -7.84 10.90
CA MET A 165 -2.06 -8.84 11.83
C MET A 165 -2.49 -8.18 13.14
N ILE A 166 -3.55 -8.70 13.74
CA ILE A 166 -4.04 -8.26 15.05
C ILE A 166 -4.15 -9.48 15.97
N ARG A 167 -3.73 -9.32 17.23
CA ARG A 167 -3.83 -10.38 18.24
C ARG A 167 -5.31 -10.68 18.50
N ARG A 168 -5.70 -11.96 18.55
CA ARG A 168 -7.11 -12.41 18.59
C ARG A 168 -7.89 -11.87 19.79
N ASP A 169 -7.24 -11.78 20.93
CA ASP A 169 -7.78 -11.29 22.19
C ASP A 169 -7.78 -9.75 22.30
N THR A 170 -7.21 -9.04 21.30
CA THR A 170 -7.15 -7.58 21.30
C THR A 170 -8.56 -7.02 21.44
N LYS A 171 -8.86 -6.51 22.63
CA LYS A 171 -10.13 -5.79 22.88
C LYS A 171 -10.13 -4.57 21.97
N PRO A 172 -11.09 -4.44 21.04
CA PRO A 172 -11.02 -3.39 20.02
C PRO A 172 -10.98 -2.00 20.67
N GLY A 173 -9.81 -1.35 20.56
CA GLY A 173 -9.65 0.05 20.94
C GLY A 173 -10.38 0.94 19.94
N GLY A 174 -11.46 1.58 20.40
CA GLY A 174 -12.25 2.52 19.60
C GLY A 174 -13.40 1.87 18.82
N ASN A 175 -14.55 2.54 18.81
CA ASN A 175 -15.79 2.05 18.20
C ASN A 175 -15.70 1.78 16.69
N MET A 176 -14.78 2.42 15.97
CA MET A 176 -14.68 2.34 14.50
C MET A 176 -13.97 1.06 14.02
N LEU A 177 -12.76 0.78 14.52
CA LEU A 177 -12.02 -0.45 14.15
C LEU A 177 -12.81 -1.70 14.56
N ARG A 178 -13.51 -1.64 15.71
CA ARG A 178 -14.47 -2.66 16.16
C ARG A 178 -15.63 -2.89 15.20
N ARG A 179 -16.27 -1.80 14.74
CA ARG A 179 -17.41 -1.88 13.82
C ARG A 179 -16.96 -2.40 12.46
N LEU A 180 -15.82 -1.93 11.96
CA LEU A 180 -15.26 -2.37 10.70
C LEU A 180 -14.85 -3.85 10.76
N ALA A 181 -14.06 -4.28 11.74
CA ALA A 181 -13.67 -5.69 11.88
C ALA A 181 -14.89 -6.63 12.05
N LYS A 182 -15.90 -6.23 12.84
CA LYS A 182 -17.16 -6.99 12.96
C LYS A 182 -17.96 -7.01 11.66
N LEU A 183 -18.02 -5.90 10.93
CA LEU A 183 -18.73 -5.82 9.65
C LEU A 183 -18.02 -6.64 8.57
N LEU A 184 -16.69 -6.52 8.46
CA LEU A 184 -15.86 -7.30 7.54
C LEU A 184 -15.96 -8.80 7.84
N ASN A 185 -15.94 -9.20 9.10
CA ASN A 185 -16.12 -10.61 9.49
C ASN A 185 -17.53 -11.13 9.21
N LYS A 186 -18.56 -10.28 9.32
CA LYS A 186 -19.96 -10.65 9.02
C LYS A 186 -20.25 -10.71 7.51
N VAL A 187 -19.80 -9.70 6.77
CA VAL A 187 -20.10 -9.52 5.34
C VAL A 187 -19.11 -10.30 4.46
N LYS A 188 -17.92 -10.64 5.00
CA LYS A 188 -16.81 -11.31 4.30
C LYS A 188 -16.64 -10.75 2.87
N PRO A 189 -16.37 -9.44 2.72
CA PRO A 189 -16.24 -8.86 1.40
C PRO A 189 -15.14 -9.58 0.61
N PRO A 190 -15.31 -9.72 -0.71
CA PRO A 190 -14.34 -10.44 -1.52
C PRO A 190 -12.99 -9.73 -1.46
N LYS A 191 -11.91 -10.51 -1.45
CA LYS A 191 -10.54 -10.00 -1.27
C LYS A 191 -10.18 -8.86 -2.25
N TRP A 192 -10.63 -8.98 -3.51
CA TRP A 192 -10.37 -7.96 -4.54
C TRP A 192 -10.94 -6.59 -4.17
N LEU A 193 -12.08 -6.54 -3.48
CA LEU A 193 -12.70 -5.29 -3.06
C LEU A 193 -11.89 -4.62 -1.94
N LEU A 194 -11.34 -5.41 -1.03
CA LEU A 194 -10.45 -4.90 0.02
C LEU A 194 -9.12 -4.39 -0.56
N HIS A 195 -8.57 -5.07 -1.57
CA HIS A 195 -7.36 -4.59 -2.27
C HIS A 195 -7.58 -3.23 -2.97
N MET A 196 -8.82 -2.86 -3.34
CA MET A 196 -9.07 -1.53 -3.91
C MET A 196 -8.74 -0.41 -2.93
N GLY A 197 -8.93 -0.63 -1.63
CA GLY A 197 -8.52 0.31 -0.59
C GLY A 197 -7.01 0.48 -0.52
N SER A 198 -6.27 -0.63 -0.47
CA SER A 198 -4.80 -0.64 -0.47
C SER A 198 -4.22 -0.03 -1.75
N ASN A 199 -4.82 -0.29 -2.91
CA ASN A 199 -4.41 0.33 -4.17
C ASN A 199 -4.54 1.85 -4.13
N LYS A 200 -5.61 2.39 -3.53
CA LYS A 200 -5.81 3.85 -3.43
C LYS A 200 -4.70 4.53 -2.62
N VAL A 201 -4.25 3.90 -1.52
CA VAL A 201 -3.11 4.37 -0.71
C VAL A 201 -1.84 4.35 -1.55
N LEU A 202 -1.54 3.19 -2.16
CA LEU A 202 -0.31 3.00 -2.94
C LEU A 202 -0.25 3.86 -4.20
N ASP A 203 -1.38 4.23 -4.82
CA ASP A 203 -1.39 5.16 -5.95
C ASP A 203 -0.92 6.57 -5.55
N GLY A 204 -1.28 7.00 -4.33
CA GLY A 204 -0.86 8.30 -3.82
C GLY A 204 0.65 8.38 -3.62
N ASP A 205 1.21 7.38 -2.97
CA ASP A 205 2.66 7.27 -2.80
C ASP A 205 3.38 7.07 -4.13
N MET A 206 2.77 6.34 -5.08
CA MET A 206 3.38 6.09 -6.39
C MET A 206 3.75 7.37 -7.11
N ILE A 207 2.81 8.29 -7.27
CA ILE A 207 3.07 9.53 -7.99
C ILE A 207 4.03 10.43 -7.21
N LEU A 208 3.86 10.52 -5.88
CA LEU A 208 4.71 11.36 -5.05
C LEU A 208 6.17 10.89 -5.08
N LEU A 209 6.41 9.62 -4.81
CA LEU A 209 7.76 9.07 -4.68
C LEU A 209 8.45 8.89 -6.04
N HIS A 210 7.71 8.54 -7.10
CA HIS A 210 8.25 8.52 -8.45
C HIS A 210 8.81 9.90 -8.83
N ASN A 211 8.02 10.97 -8.63
CA ASN A 211 8.46 12.33 -8.90
C ASN A 211 9.58 12.81 -7.95
N GLN A 212 9.56 12.39 -6.69
CA GLN A 212 10.64 12.68 -5.73
C GLN A 212 11.97 12.09 -6.23
N GLY A 213 11.99 10.82 -6.62
CA GLY A 213 13.18 10.15 -7.14
C GLY A 213 13.79 10.87 -8.34
N HIS A 214 12.97 11.22 -9.33
CA HIS A 214 13.45 11.96 -10.51
C HIS A 214 13.91 13.38 -10.18
N THR A 215 13.24 14.06 -9.25
CA THR A 215 13.68 15.38 -8.79
C THR A 215 15.05 15.29 -8.13
N MET A 216 15.27 14.29 -7.27
CA MET A 216 16.56 14.05 -6.63
C MET A 216 17.66 13.72 -7.65
N GLU A 217 17.37 12.88 -8.64
CA GLU A 217 18.30 12.55 -9.71
C GLU A 217 18.70 13.79 -10.53
N ARG A 218 17.72 14.62 -10.92
CA ARG A 218 17.97 15.91 -11.58
C ARG A 218 18.84 16.83 -10.73
N LEU A 219 18.59 16.92 -9.43
CA LEU A 219 19.41 17.73 -8.51
C LEU A 219 20.86 17.23 -8.42
N ARG A 220 21.08 15.91 -8.38
CA ARG A 220 22.43 15.30 -8.42
C ARG A 220 23.17 15.64 -9.71
N ASN A 221 22.47 15.66 -10.83
CA ASN A 221 23.06 15.94 -12.14
C ASN A 221 23.40 17.43 -12.31
N VAL A 222 22.55 18.34 -11.80
CA VAL A 222 22.71 19.79 -12.00
C VAL A 222 23.66 20.43 -10.98
N ARG A 223 23.55 20.06 -9.69
CA ARG A 223 24.25 20.77 -8.60
C ARG A 223 25.58 20.11 -8.20
N GLY A 224 26.08 19.19 -9.01
CA GLY A 224 27.12 18.25 -8.60
C GLY A 224 26.55 17.21 -7.63
N LYS A 225 27.34 16.16 -7.35
CA LYS A 225 26.96 14.99 -6.53
C LYS A 225 26.57 15.35 -5.08
N LEU A 226 25.45 16.04 -4.90
CA LEU A 226 24.83 16.32 -3.61
C LEU A 226 24.60 14.99 -2.90
N LYS A 227 25.01 14.92 -1.63
CA LYS A 227 24.67 13.76 -0.82
C LYS A 227 23.17 13.79 -0.56
N HIS A 228 22.57 12.62 -0.35
CA HIS A 228 21.13 12.51 -0.14
C HIS A 228 20.66 13.41 1.01
N GLN A 229 21.37 13.39 2.14
CA GLN A 229 21.10 14.24 3.30
C GLN A 229 21.13 15.76 3.00
N ASP A 230 21.88 16.20 1.98
CA ASP A 230 22.00 17.63 1.64
C ASP A 230 20.79 18.13 0.81
N MET A 231 19.92 17.21 0.35
CA MET A 231 18.71 17.53 -0.41
C MET A 231 17.51 17.82 0.47
N PHE A 232 17.58 17.45 1.75
CA PHE A 232 16.46 17.51 2.69
C PHE A 232 16.84 18.30 3.95
N TYR A 233 15.83 18.87 4.60
CA TYR A 233 15.98 19.46 5.92
C TYR A 233 15.39 18.49 6.96
N LEU A 234 16.25 17.67 7.56
CA LEU A 234 15.89 16.56 8.45
C LEU A 234 16.13 16.91 9.94
N ALA A 235 15.52 17.99 10.41
CA ALA A 235 15.74 18.51 11.77
C ALA A 235 14.62 18.18 12.76
N ALA A 236 13.50 17.62 12.30
CA ALA A 236 12.37 17.30 13.14
C ALA A 236 12.61 15.98 13.90
N GLY A 237 12.00 15.86 15.09
CA GLY A 237 12.03 14.60 15.84
C GLY A 237 11.37 13.42 15.09
N ALA A 238 10.58 13.69 14.06
CA ALA A 238 10.00 12.68 13.18
C ALA A 238 11.04 12.07 12.22
N ASP A 239 12.13 12.78 11.93
CA ASP A 239 13.09 12.40 10.89
C ASP A 239 14.11 11.35 11.37
N GLY A 240 14.11 11.01 12.66
CA GLY A 240 15.15 10.18 13.28
C GLY A 240 15.40 8.85 12.57
N ALA A 241 14.34 8.12 12.19
CA ALA A 241 14.50 6.85 11.44
C ALA A 241 15.05 7.05 10.03
N VAL A 242 14.70 8.15 9.37
CA VAL A 242 15.21 8.48 8.02
C VAL A 242 16.68 8.87 8.10
N VAL A 243 17.07 9.70 9.06
CA VAL A 243 18.48 10.08 9.28
C VAL A 243 19.35 8.84 9.50
N ASP A 244 18.97 7.98 10.46
CA ASP A 244 19.71 6.74 10.74
C ASP A 244 19.72 5.78 9.54
N LEU A 245 18.61 5.69 8.80
CA LEU A 245 18.53 4.88 7.57
C LEU A 245 19.52 5.40 6.53
N LEU A 246 19.58 6.72 6.27
CA LEU A 246 20.46 7.31 5.26
C LEU A 246 21.93 7.14 5.62
N GLU A 247 22.30 7.37 6.89
CA GLU A 247 23.66 7.09 7.37
C GLU A 247 24.02 5.62 7.18
N TRP A 248 23.13 4.71 7.57
CA TRP A 248 23.32 3.28 7.43
C TRP A 248 23.41 2.84 5.95
N TYR A 249 22.58 3.40 5.08
CA TYR A 249 22.49 3.07 3.66
C TYR A 249 23.74 3.50 2.90
N HIS A 250 24.31 4.65 3.26
CA HIS A 250 25.50 5.21 2.62
C HIS A 250 26.82 4.68 3.19
N ASP A 251 26.81 4.02 4.35
CA ASP A 251 27.98 3.34 4.90
C ASP A 251 28.36 2.12 4.04
N PRO A 252 29.56 2.09 3.43
CA PRO A 252 30.01 0.96 2.60
C PRO A 252 30.11 -0.37 3.35
N ALA A 253 30.34 -0.34 4.68
CA ALA A 253 30.43 -1.53 5.51
C ALA A 253 29.06 -2.07 5.95
N ARG A 254 27.98 -1.34 5.65
CA ARG A 254 26.60 -1.68 6.01
C ARG A 254 25.72 -1.77 4.77
N GLY A 255 25.04 -0.67 4.41
CA GLY A 255 24.10 -0.64 3.29
C GLY A 255 24.72 -0.58 1.92
N GLY A 256 25.99 -0.16 1.80
CA GLY A 256 26.73 -0.24 0.53
C GLY A 256 26.12 0.54 -0.64
N GLY A 257 25.24 1.50 -0.36
CA GLY A 257 24.46 2.25 -1.35
C GLY A 257 23.21 1.54 -1.88
N GLY A 258 22.83 0.38 -1.32
CA GLY A 258 21.59 -0.31 -1.64
C GLY A 258 21.74 -1.72 -2.23
N PRO A 259 20.61 -2.40 -2.50
CA PRO A 259 20.61 -3.72 -3.10
C PRO A 259 21.14 -3.70 -4.54
N ARG A 260 21.79 -4.79 -4.94
CA ARG A 260 22.38 -4.98 -6.28
C ARG A 260 21.64 -6.06 -7.05
N GLY A 261 21.61 -5.89 -8.37
CA GLY A 261 21.12 -6.90 -9.30
C GLY A 261 22.14 -8.02 -9.50
N PRO A 262 21.78 -9.08 -10.24
CA PRO A 262 22.66 -10.21 -10.50
C PRO A 262 23.98 -9.84 -11.20
N GLY A 263 24.03 -8.74 -11.95
CA GLY A 263 25.23 -8.22 -12.58
C GLY A 263 26.07 -7.29 -11.68
N GLY A 264 25.68 -7.09 -10.42
CA GLY A 264 26.33 -6.19 -9.47
C GLY A 264 25.93 -4.72 -9.61
N GLU A 265 25.05 -4.39 -10.55
CA GLU A 265 24.49 -3.05 -10.73
C GLU A 265 23.64 -2.64 -9.54
N LEU A 266 23.73 -1.38 -9.12
CA LEU A 266 22.86 -0.85 -8.07
C LEU A 266 21.42 -0.75 -8.60
N LEU A 267 20.45 -1.26 -7.84
CA LEU A 267 19.03 -1.14 -8.16
C LEU A 267 18.50 0.20 -7.62
N SER A 268 19.09 1.30 -8.10
CA SER A 268 18.73 2.67 -7.72
C SER A 268 17.42 3.13 -8.38
N ASP A 269 17.12 4.42 -8.26
CA ASP A 269 16.06 5.07 -9.04
C ASP A 269 16.27 4.85 -10.55
N GLY A 270 15.17 4.74 -11.31
CA GLY A 270 15.19 4.39 -12.72
C GLY A 270 14.88 5.57 -13.65
N PRO A 271 14.71 5.32 -14.96
CA PRO A 271 14.46 6.38 -15.92
C PRO A 271 13.14 7.09 -15.63
N GLU A 272 13.09 8.39 -15.94
CA GLU A 272 11.89 9.20 -15.81
C GLU A 272 10.75 8.69 -16.70
N GLU A 273 9.60 8.46 -16.08
CA GLU A 273 8.33 8.24 -16.78
C GLU A 273 7.39 9.40 -16.44
N THR A 274 6.70 9.92 -17.43
CA THR A 274 5.78 11.06 -17.25
C THR A 274 4.33 10.67 -17.49
N ARG A 275 4.11 9.50 -18.10
CA ARG A 275 2.80 8.97 -18.42
C ARG A 275 2.18 8.29 -17.20
N GLU A 276 1.13 8.90 -16.70
CA GLU A 276 0.41 8.43 -15.53
C GLU A 276 -0.19 7.02 -15.75
N GLU A 277 -0.62 6.71 -16.97
CA GLU A 277 -1.13 5.39 -17.35
C GLU A 277 -0.11 4.27 -17.19
N VAL A 278 1.18 4.60 -17.21
CA VAL A 278 2.28 3.65 -16.97
C VAL A 278 2.64 3.61 -15.47
N ILE A 279 2.69 4.78 -14.83
CA ILE A 279 3.02 4.89 -13.40
C ILE A 279 1.95 4.22 -12.52
N LEU A 280 0.68 4.31 -12.89
CA LEU A 280 -0.46 3.79 -12.13
C LEU A 280 -1.15 2.59 -12.77
N ASP A 281 -0.44 1.83 -13.60
CA ASP A 281 -0.95 0.59 -14.19
C ASP A 281 -1.13 -0.51 -13.14
N ARG A 282 -2.28 -0.47 -12.44
CA ARG A 282 -2.65 -1.50 -11.46
C ARG A 282 -2.75 -2.88 -12.09
N TYR A 283 -3.01 -2.99 -13.39
CA TYR A 283 -3.10 -4.30 -14.04
C TYR A 283 -1.74 -5.00 -14.04
N GLU A 284 -0.73 -4.32 -14.59
CA GLU A 284 0.63 -4.81 -14.67
C GLU A 284 1.26 -4.95 -13.28
N GLN A 285 0.96 -4.04 -12.36
CA GLN A 285 1.59 -3.98 -11.05
C GLN A 285 0.98 -4.93 -10.01
N HIS A 286 -0.28 -5.35 -10.18
CA HIS A 286 -0.99 -6.16 -9.18
C HIS A 286 -2.01 -7.12 -9.78
N THR A 287 -2.99 -6.62 -10.55
CA THR A 287 -4.21 -7.39 -10.87
C THR A 287 -3.90 -8.68 -11.62
N LYS A 288 -2.98 -8.65 -12.60
CA LYS A 288 -2.63 -9.85 -13.37
C LYS A 288 -1.99 -10.95 -12.52
N HIS A 289 -1.35 -10.58 -11.40
CA HIS A 289 -0.67 -11.48 -10.48
C HIS A 289 -1.54 -11.93 -9.30
N CYS A 290 -2.59 -11.18 -8.98
CA CYS A 290 -3.48 -11.50 -7.87
C CYS A 290 -4.67 -12.35 -8.33
N HIS A 291 -4.78 -13.59 -7.85
CA HIS A 291 -5.89 -14.49 -8.20
C HIS A 291 -7.29 -13.88 -7.95
N ALA A 292 -7.46 -13.15 -6.84
CA ALA A 292 -8.75 -12.53 -6.51
C ALA A 292 -9.11 -11.40 -7.48
N CYS A 293 -8.14 -10.53 -7.81
CA CYS A 293 -8.36 -9.37 -8.66
C CYS A 293 -8.46 -9.76 -10.15
N SER A 294 -7.60 -10.66 -10.63
CA SER A 294 -7.72 -11.20 -11.99
C SER A 294 -8.99 -12.02 -12.18
N GLY A 295 -9.42 -12.77 -11.16
CA GLY A 295 -10.72 -13.45 -11.15
C GLY A 295 -11.88 -12.47 -11.30
N ALA A 296 -11.90 -11.40 -10.50
CA ALA A 296 -12.91 -10.35 -10.60
C ALA A 296 -12.90 -9.67 -11.98
N LEU A 297 -11.71 -9.37 -12.52
CA LEU A 297 -11.57 -8.75 -13.84
C LEU A 297 -12.14 -9.66 -14.94
N ARG A 298 -11.85 -10.97 -14.92
CA ARG A 298 -12.42 -11.93 -15.88
C ARG A 298 -13.95 -11.98 -15.83
N VAL A 299 -14.54 -11.97 -14.63
CA VAL A 299 -16.00 -11.91 -14.47
C VAL A 299 -16.54 -10.62 -15.09
N VAL A 300 -15.90 -9.49 -14.82
CA VAL A 300 -16.31 -8.19 -15.39
C VAL A 300 -16.21 -8.19 -16.92
N GLU A 301 -15.11 -8.70 -17.47
CA GLU A 301 -14.88 -8.81 -18.91
C GLU A 301 -15.86 -9.77 -19.60
N SER A 302 -16.39 -10.75 -18.87
CA SER A 302 -17.41 -11.67 -19.38
C SER A 302 -18.82 -11.08 -19.30
N LEU A 303 -19.18 -10.43 -18.19
CA LEU A 303 -20.54 -9.94 -17.94
C LEU A 303 -20.84 -8.61 -18.65
N LYS A 304 -19.84 -7.74 -18.82
CA LYS A 304 -20.01 -6.44 -19.45
C LYS A 304 -20.55 -6.54 -20.89
N PRO A 305 -19.97 -7.35 -21.80
CA PRO A 305 -20.52 -7.51 -23.14
C PRO A 305 -21.91 -8.15 -23.13
N VAL A 306 -22.18 -9.10 -22.24
CA VAL A 306 -23.51 -9.71 -22.09
C VAL A 306 -24.56 -8.65 -21.72
N ALA A 307 -24.27 -7.77 -20.77
CA ALA A 307 -25.16 -6.68 -20.39
C ALA A 307 -25.36 -5.66 -21.53
N GLN A 308 -24.31 -5.38 -22.31
CA GLN A 308 -24.39 -4.51 -23.50
C GLN A 308 -25.32 -5.11 -24.56
N TRP A 309 -25.15 -6.40 -24.90
CA TRP A 309 -26.02 -7.11 -25.83
C TRP A 309 -27.46 -7.17 -25.33
N ALA A 310 -27.67 -7.48 -24.05
CA ALA A 310 -29.00 -7.48 -23.44
C ALA A 310 -29.68 -6.11 -23.55
N THR A 311 -28.94 -5.02 -23.33
CA THR A 311 -29.45 -3.64 -23.48
C THR A 311 -29.95 -3.38 -24.90
N VAL A 312 -29.16 -3.74 -25.91
CA VAL A 312 -29.51 -3.56 -27.33
C VAL A 312 -30.75 -4.38 -27.68
N THR A 313 -30.81 -5.65 -27.26
CA THR A 313 -31.94 -6.55 -27.53
C THR A 313 -33.23 -6.07 -26.86
N LEU A 314 -33.16 -5.63 -25.61
CA LEU A 314 -34.31 -5.10 -24.87
C LEU A 314 -34.83 -3.80 -25.52
N ALA A 315 -33.94 -2.90 -25.92
CA ALA A 315 -34.30 -1.66 -26.61
C ALA A 315 -34.94 -1.93 -27.98
N ALA A 316 -34.37 -2.85 -28.77
CA ALA A 316 -34.94 -3.24 -30.07
C ALA A 316 -36.31 -3.92 -29.94
N THR A 317 -36.50 -4.73 -28.90
CA THR A 317 -37.77 -5.39 -28.59
C THR A 317 -38.82 -4.38 -28.14
N PHE A 318 -38.43 -3.40 -27.31
CA PHE A 318 -39.31 -2.30 -26.91
C PHE A 318 -39.74 -1.46 -28.11
N LEU A 319 -38.80 -1.11 -29.00
CA LEU A 319 -39.11 -0.37 -30.23
C LEU A 319 -40.06 -1.16 -31.15
N SER A 320 -39.81 -2.46 -31.31
CA SER A 320 -40.68 -3.34 -32.11
C SER A 320 -42.09 -3.44 -31.53
N LEU A 321 -42.23 -3.49 -30.20
CA LEU A 321 -43.51 -3.44 -29.52
C LEU A 321 -44.20 -2.08 -29.74
N ALA A 322 -43.45 -0.99 -29.65
CA ALA A 322 -43.98 0.36 -29.85
C ALA A 322 -44.49 0.57 -31.29
N LEU A 323 -43.77 0.08 -32.30
CA LEU A 323 -44.16 0.16 -33.71
C LEU A 323 -45.39 -0.70 -34.06
N ARG A 324 -45.64 -1.77 -33.30
CA ARG A 324 -46.78 -2.69 -33.51
C ARG A 324 -47.98 -2.41 -32.63
N ALA A 325 -47.88 -1.49 -31.68
CA ALA A 325 -48.94 -1.23 -30.72
C ALA A 325 -50.05 -0.37 -31.33
N GLU A 326 -51.30 -0.77 -31.08
CA GLU A 326 -52.49 -0.05 -31.55
C GLU A 326 -52.73 1.27 -30.79
N SER A 327 -52.14 1.43 -29.62
CA SER A 327 -52.22 2.66 -28.82
C SER A 327 -51.03 2.83 -27.88
N GLY A 328 -50.74 4.07 -27.47
CA GLY A 328 -49.69 4.36 -26.49
C GLY A 328 -49.91 3.68 -25.13
N VAL A 329 -51.16 3.42 -24.74
CA VAL A 329 -51.51 2.71 -23.49
C VAL A 329 -51.07 1.24 -23.56
N ALA A 330 -51.15 0.61 -24.73
CA ALA A 330 -50.66 -0.76 -24.94
C ALA A 330 -49.12 -0.84 -24.87
N VAL A 331 -48.42 0.19 -25.34
CA VAL A 331 -46.95 0.31 -25.21
C VAL A 331 -46.55 0.44 -23.74
N LEU A 332 -47.22 1.33 -22.99
CA LEU A 332 -46.89 1.57 -21.58
C LEU A 332 -47.18 0.35 -20.70
N SER A 333 -48.34 -0.30 -20.88
CA SER A 333 -48.74 -1.45 -20.06
C SER A 333 -47.88 -2.69 -20.28
N LYS A 334 -47.40 -2.94 -21.51
CA LYS A 334 -46.59 -4.13 -21.85
C LYS A 334 -45.08 -3.86 -21.92
N GLY A 335 -44.68 -2.61 -22.13
CA GLY A 335 -43.29 -2.22 -22.38
C GLY A 335 -42.50 -1.83 -21.12
N TRP A 336 -43.16 -1.48 -20.02
CA TRP A 336 -42.47 -1.05 -18.79
C TRP A 336 -41.46 -2.08 -18.22
N PRO A 337 -41.67 -3.41 -18.28
CA PRO A 337 -40.67 -4.37 -17.80
C PRO A 337 -39.40 -4.36 -18.66
N LEU A 338 -39.55 -4.15 -19.98
CA LEU A 338 -38.42 -4.03 -20.91
C LEU A 338 -37.60 -2.79 -20.58
N VAL A 339 -38.26 -1.67 -20.31
CA VAL A 339 -37.60 -0.42 -19.88
C VAL A 339 -36.86 -0.63 -18.57
N LEU A 340 -37.51 -1.25 -17.56
CA LEU A 340 -36.88 -1.52 -16.27
C LEU A 340 -35.64 -2.43 -16.41
N CYS A 341 -35.74 -3.53 -17.15
CA CYS A 341 -34.61 -4.42 -17.42
C CYS A 341 -33.48 -3.69 -18.16
N THR A 342 -33.82 -2.82 -19.12
CA THR A 342 -32.83 -2.00 -19.85
C THR A 342 -32.08 -1.08 -18.88
N VAL A 343 -32.80 -0.41 -17.98
CA VAL A 343 -32.19 0.45 -16.95
C VAL A 343 -31.27 -0.37 -16.04
N ILE A 344 -31.67 -1.56 -15.62
CA ILE A 344 -30.84 -2.46 -14.81
C ILE A 344 -29.56 -2.83 -15.57
N CYS A 345 -29.64 -3.20 -16.86
CA CYS A 345 -28.47 -3.50 -17.67
C CYS A 345 -27.54 -2.28 -17.81
N VAL A 346 -28.07 -1.09 -18.02
CA VAL A 346 -27.27 0.16 -18.09
C VAL A 346 -26.54 0.43 -16.77
N VAL A 347 -27.23 0.28 -15.63
CA VAL A 347 -26.62 0.43 -14.30
C VAL A 347 -25.53 -0.62 -14.09
N ALA A 348 -25.78 -1.87 -14.48
CA ALA A 348 -24.81 -2.95 -14.41
C ALA A 348 -23.57 -2.64 -15.27
N ILE A 349 -23.73 -2.17 -16.51
CA ILE A 349 -22.62 -1.76 -17.39
C ILE A 349 -21.78 -0.67 -16.73
N LYS A 350 -22.40 0.35 -16.13
CA LYS A 350 -21.70 1.42 -15.43
C LYS A 350 -20.89 0.89 -14.25
N LEU A 351 -21.49 0.03 -13.43
CA LEU A 351 -20.81 -0.59 -12.30
C LEU A 351 -19.64 -1.48 -12.74
N LEU A 352 -19.85 -2.35 -13.74
CA LEU A 352 -18.83 -3.23 -14.30
C LEU A 352 -17.68 -2.42 -14.92
N THR A 353 -17.98 -1.31 -15.59
CA THR A 353 -16.95 -0.41 -16.14
C THR A 353 -16.12 0.24 -15.04
N GLU A 354 -16.75 0.68 -13.95
CA GLU A 354 -16.02 1.25 -12.81
C GLU A 354 -15.14 0.20 -12.10
N ILE A 355 -15.61 -1.04 -11.95
CA ILE A 355 -14.81 -2.13 -11.41
C ILE A 355 -13.63 -2.42 -12.35
N GLN A 356 -13.87 -2.53 -13.66
CA GLN A 356 -12.83 -2.75 -14.67
C GLN A 356 -11.75 -1.67 -14.58
N ARG A 357 -12.17 -0.40 -14.51
CA ARG A 357 -11.28 0.76 -14.36
C ARG A 357 -10.43 0.62 -13.10
N ARG A 358 -11.05 0.40 -11.93
CA ARG A 358 -10.33 0.24 -10.66
C ARG A 358 -9.36 -0.93 -10.62
N LEU A 359 -9.58 -1.98 -11.41
CA LEU A 359 -8.68 -3.13 -11.52
C LEU A 359 -7.56 -2.92 -12.53
N ARG A 360 -7.65 -1.92 -13.42
CA ARG A 360 -6.66 -1.65 -14.47
C ARG A 360 -5.87 -0.37 -14.23
N PHE A 361 -6.56 0.76 -14.15
CA PHE A 361 -5.94 2.07 -14.06
C PHE A 361 -6.94 3.06 -13.47
N VAL A 362 -6.46 3.87 -12.52
CA VAL A 362 -7.20 5.00 -11.97
C VAL A 362 -6.27 6.19 -12.04
N PRO A 363 -6.68 7.29 -12.69
CA PRO A 363 -5.84 8.46 -12.70
C PRO A 363 -5.68 9.04 -11.29
N TYR A 364 -4.56 9.68 -11.05
CA TYR A 364 -4.26 10.37 -9.81
C TYR A 364 -5.12 11.62 -9.69
N GLU A 365 -6.04 11.58 -8.75
CA GLU A 365 -6.79 12.76 -8.32
C GLU A 365 -6.19 13.22 -7.00
N HIS A 366 -5.35 14.26 -7.06
CA HIS A 366 -4.96 14.95 -5.83
C HIS A 366 -6.24 15.54 -5.24
N HIS A 367 -6.68 15.04 -4.08
CA HIS A 367 -7.86 15.58 -3.40
C HIS A 367 -7.62 17.09 -3.16
N SER A 368 -8.30 17.92 -3.94
CA SER A 368 -8.46 19.35 -3.70
C SER A 368 -9.55 19.48 -2.64
N SER A 369 -9.13 19.53 -1.39
CA SER A 369 -9.97 19.88 -0.25
C SER A 369 -9.25 20.90 0.60
#